data_AF-A0A2V7GNE4-F1
#
_entry.id   AF-A0A2V7GNE4-F1
#
_cell.length_a   1.000
_cell.length_b   1.000
_cell.length_c   1.000
_cell.angle_alpha   90.00
_cell.angle_beta   90.00
_cell.angle_gamma   90.00
#
_symmetry.space_group_name_H-M   'P 1'
#
loop_
_entity.id
_entity.type
_entity.pdbx_description
1 polymer ?
#
loop_
_entity_poly.entity_id
_entity_poly.type
_entity_poly.pdbx_seq_one_letter_code
_entity_poly.pdbx_strand_id
1 'polypeptide(L)'
;MALAQAVVAGHANLEPQWSGVTLNLAVLAAASLAVAGLLQSRLASDWTAPAGLPRARLAWLMRLIGWGWVGALLWQPLEYPGYVYAWGSLALLLAVADRRSAPGETAIGLSAEWVASMAWIVAAMAAALGAAPAHLQHPATVVMARLSIAAVALAASLLSLGRDARRRAAASALLSLAVFGWLFAVLAEAIARDEPALAVAQLGLVLAALSALGLGWLAERLRWSWPQRLAWAFHAAHLVFAAYVISQAVESNQAPSDLHGAIAWAVAWLAYYARFVQASRSGAELPHSAVAALHVAGLWTLPAMLAAEAIVQLGAVAGSGWIHASWGALAAAALWFAAMQPPRWPANAAPEAYAGVGANGLAAFASLWLLVAGFGTAGDPAPLPALPLLNPMDVTSLLVLAALMQWRQLGRLRALADTVLCASIFLIANLVLLRALHFMAGVGWSVEQWSHSLLVQASLSILWTLLAMITMLFAHRRALRPLWFAGACLLGIVVVKMIAIDLSGRGTVERIVSFVAVGLLIMLIGYLTPVPPVRAGILSGARDTESKS
;
A
#
# COMPACT_ATOMS: atom_id res chain seq x y z
N MET A 1 -6.53 49.93 -19.61
CA MET A 1 -6.93 50.20 -21.01
C MET A 1 -7.03 48.91 -21.82
N ALA A 2 -6.01 48.04 -21.80
CA ALA A 2 -6.08 46.70 -22.43
C ALA A 2 -7.26 45.83 -21.94
N LEU A 3 -7.56 45.86 -20.64
CA LEU A 3 -8.71 45.15 -20.04
C LEU A 3 -10.07 45.64 -20.58
N ALA A 4 -10.19 46.95 -20.84
CA ALA A 4 -11.43 47.54 -21.35
C ALA A 4 -11.62 47.23 -22.84
N GLN A 5 -10.52 47.17 -23.61
CA GLN A 5 -10.55 46.76 -25.02
C GLN A 5 -10.88 45.27 -25.19
N ALA A 6 -10.39 44.40 -24.30
CA ALA A 6 -10.70 42.97 -24.32
C ALA A 6 -12.19 42.66 -24.04
N VAL A 7 -12.82 43.45 -23.15
CA VAL A 7 -14.26 43.34 -22.83
C VAL A 7 -15.14 43.81 -23.99
N VAL A 8 -14.74 44.88 -24.68
CA VAL A 8 -15.50 45.43 -25.83
C VAL A 8 -15.37 44.56 -27.09
N ALA A 9 -14.25 43.86 -27.26
CA ALA A 9 -14.02 43.03 -28.44
C ALA A 9 -14.67 41.63 -28.38
N GLY A 10 -15.25 41.20 -27.25
CA GLY A 10 -15.78 39.83 -27.10
C GLY A 10 -14.69 38.73 -27.15
N HIS A 11 -13.42 39.10 -27.00
CA HIS A 11 -12.25 38.21 -27.09
C HIS A 11 -11.78 37.67 -25.73
N ALA A 12 -12.53 37.93 -24.65
CA ALA A 12 -12.18 37.46 -23.29
C ALA A 12 -12.12 35.92 -23.16
N ASN A 13 -12.52 35.18 -24.19
CA ASN A 13 -12.56 33.71 -24.21
C ASN A 13 -11.37 33.04 -24.93
N LEU A 14 -10.37 33.78 -25.43
CA LEU A 14 -9.39 33.22 -26.38
C LEU A 14 -7.93 33.08 -25.91
N GLU A 15 -7.59 33.43 -24.67
CA GLU A 15 -6.25 33.10 -24.13
C GLU A 15 -6.33 32.03 -23.02
N PRO A 16 -5.99 30.77 -23.31
CA PRO A 16 -6.01 29.66 -22.35
C PRO A 16 -4.97 29.80 -21.22
N GLN A 17 -4.04 30.74 -21.36
CA GLN A 17 -2.81 30.80 -20.56
C GLN A 17 -3.00 31.56 -19.24
N TRP A 18 -4.00 32.45 -19.17
CA TRP A 18 -4.39 33.17 -17.95
C TRP A 18 -5.73 32.62 -17.45
N SER A 19 -5.81 31.29 -17.31
CA SER A 19 -6.98 30.65 -16.73
C SER A 19 -7.25 31.21 -15.34
N GLY A 20 -8.53 31.37 -14.97
CA GLY A 20 -9.01 32.03 -13.74
C GLY A 20 -8.48 31.51 -12.41
N VAL A 21 -7.46 30.65 -12.38
CA VAL A 21 -6.73 30.15 -11.22
C VAL A 21 -6.17 31.28 -10.35
N THR A 22 -5.51 32.30 -10.90
CA THR A 22 -4.91 33.40 -10.10
C THR A 22 -5.96 34.32 -9.49
N LEU A 23 -7.02 34.66 -10.24
CA LEU A 23 -8.13 35.47 -9.73
C LEU A 23 -8.98 34.69 -8.71
N ASN A 24 -9.22 33.40 -8.94
CA ASN A 24 -9.96 32.54 -8.01
C ASN A 24 -9.14 32.23 -6.75
N LEU A 25 -7.81 32.05 -6.84
CA LEU A 25 -6.93 31.97 -5.69
C LEU A 25 -6.92 33.29 -4.92
N ALA A 26 -6.97 34.45 -5.58
CA ALA A 26 -7.04 35.75 -4.92
C ALA A 26 -8.39 35.96 -4.20
N VAL A 27 -9.51 35.56 -4.80
CA VAL A 27 -10.84 35.64 -4.17
C VAL A 27 -10.97 34.64 -3.03
N LEU A 28 -10.50 33.40 -3.19
CA LEU A 28 -10.51 32.39 -2.15
C LEU A 28 -9.54 32.74 -1.01
N ALA A 29 -8.36 33.27 -1.32
CA ALA A 29 -7.41 33.78 -0.34
C ALA A 29 -7.97 35.01 0.39
N ALA A 30 -8.64 35.94 -0.30
CA ALA A 30 -9.29 37.08 0.32
C ALA A 30 -10.45 36.66 1.23
N ALA A 31 -11.29 35.72 0.80
CA ALA A 31 -12.38 35.17 1.60
C ALA A 31 -11.85 34.38 2.82
N SER A 32 -10.78 33.60 2.61
CA SER A 32 -10.14 32.80 3.66
C SER A 32 -9.36 33.67 4.65
N LEU A 33 -8.67 34.72 4.20
CA LEU A 33 -8.00 35.74 5.03
C LEU A 33 -9.01 36.58 5.81
N ALA A 34 -10.15 36.93 5.22
CA ALA A 34 -11.23 37.62 5.93
C ALA A 34 -11.84 36.74 7.04
N VAL A 35 -12.09 35.46 6.74
CA VAL A 35 -12.59 34.49 7.72
C VAL A 35 -11.54 34.18 8.80
N ALA A 36 -10.27 34.05 8.42
CA ALA A 36 -9.15 33.83 9.34
C ALA A 36 -8.90 35.04 10.24
N GLY A 37 -8.95 36.26 9.73
CA GLY A 37 -8.83 37.50 10.53
C GLY A 37 -9.99 37.65 11.52
N LEU A 38 -11.19 37.24 11.14
CA LEU A 38 -12.36 37.18 12.02
C LEU A 38 -12.26 36.09 13.11
N LEU A 39 -11.64 34.95 12.80
CA LEU A 39 -11.38 33.87 13.76
C LEU A 39 -10.22 34.21 14.71
N GLN A 40 -9.13 34.78 14.19
CA GLN A 40 -7.90 35.11 14.92
C GLN A 40 -8.11 36.27 15.90
N SER A 41 -8.86 37.30 15.52
CA SER A 41 -9.24 38.41 16.43
C SER A 41 -10.10 37.97 17.62
N ARG A 42 -10.67 36.76 17.59
CA ARG A 42 -11.50 36.21 18.68
C ARG A 42 -10.91 35.03 19.42
N LEU A 43 -9.90 34.36 18.86
CA LEU A 43 -9.11 33.36 19.59
C LEU A 43 -8.11 34.00 20.56
N ALA A 44 -7.76 35.28 20.34
CA ALA A 44 -6.87 36.06 21.22
C ALA A 44 -7.56 36.64 22.47
N SER A 45 -8.89 36.61 22.55
CA SER A 45 -9.66 37.06 23.71
C SER A 45 -10.36 35.86 24.35
N ASP A 46 -10.07 35.63 25.63
CA ASP A 46 -10.48 34.47 26.44
C ASP A 46 -11.83 33.83 26.07
N TRP A 47 -11.81 32.49 26.02
CA TRP A 47 -12.91 31.64 25.62
C TRP A 47 -14.00 31.51 26.70
N THR A 48 -14.44 32.64 27.25
CA THR A 48 -15.66 32.75 28.05
C THR A 48 -16.72 33.50 27.26
N ALA A 49 -17.54 32.73 26.54
CA ALA A 49 -18.77 33.13 25.84
C ALA A 49 -18.65 34.32 24.85
N PRO A 50 -18.77 34.11 23.52
CA PRO A 50 -18.74 35.21 22.58
C PRO A 50 -20.05 36.00 22.65
N ALA A 51 -20.02 37.12 23.38
CA ALA A 51 -20.87 38.25 23.08
C ALA A 51 -20.54 38.73 21.65
N GLY A 52 -21.52 38.55 20.76
CA GLY A 52 -21.78 39.36 19.58
C GLY A 52 -20.67 39.51 18.55
N LEU A 53 -20.57 38.59 17.59
CA LEU A 53 -20.63 39.05 16.19
C LEU A 53 -22.10 39.45 16.01
N PRO A 54 -22.44 40.74 15.81
CA PRO A 54 -23.85 41.09 15.61
C PRO A 54 -24.33 40.27 14.42
N ARG A 55 -25.37 39.44 14.62
CA ARG A 55 -25.90 38.49 13.61
C ARG A 55 -26.08 39.15 12.24
N ALA A 56 -26.41 40.45 12.26
CA ALA A 56 -26.51 41.32 11.09
C ALA A 56 -25.22 41.40 10.24
N ARG A 57 -24.01 41.53 10.84
CA ARG A 57 -22.74 41.64 10.10
C ARG A 57 -22.33 40.34 9.42
N LEU A 58 -22.56 39.19 10.08
CA LEU A 58 -22.29 37.87 9.50
C LEU A 58 -23.24 37.58 8.33
N ALA A 59 -24.54 37.90 8.50
CA ALA A 59 -25.52 37.80 7.42
C ALA A 59 -25.17 38.72 6.24
N TRP A 60 -24.70 39.95 6.52
CA TRP A 60 -24.23 40.88 5.49
C TRP A 60 -23.03 40.35 4.72
N LEU A 61 -22.02 39.79 5.40
CA LEU A 61 -20.86 39.16 4.77
C LEU A 61 -21.26 37.97 3.90
N MET A 62 -22.19 37.13 4.35
CA MET A 62 -22.69 36.02 3.52
C MET A 62 -23.45 36.50 2.29
N ARG A 63 -24.26 37.55 2.43
CA ARG A 63 -24.92 38.20 1.28
C ARG A 63 -23.89 38.81 0.34
N LEU A 64 -22.84 39.46 0.84
CA LEU A 64 -21.76 40.01 0.02
C LEU A 64 -21.02 38.92 -0.76
N ILE A 65 -20.69 37.80 -0.10
CA ILE A 65 -20.08 36.62 -0.75
C ILE A 65 -21.03 36.05 -1.81
N GLY A 66 -22.33 35.96 -1.51
CA GLY A 66 -23.35 35.53 -2.46
C GLY A 66 -23.51 36.48 -3.66
N TRP A 67 -23.42 37.79 -3.46
CA TRP A 67 -23.46 38.77 -4.54
C TRP A 67 -22.15 38.80 -5.35
N GLY A 68 -21.00 38.56 -4.73
CA GLY A 68 -19.74 38.33 -5.43
C GLY A 68 -19.81 37.10 -6.34
N TRP A 69 -20.55 36.08 -5.93
CA TRP A 69 -20.91 34.91 -6.73
C TRP A 69 -21.76 35.25 -7.96
N VAL A 70 -22.77 36.10 -7.81
CA VAL A 70 -23.55 36.62 -8.95
C VAL A 70 -22.64 37.36 -9.94
N GLY A 71 -21.72 38.18 -9.43
CA GLY A 71 -20.73 38.88 -10.26
C GLY A 71 -19.83 37.92 -11.04
N ALA A 72 -19.34 36.87 -10.40
CA ALA A 72 -18.52 35.84 -11.06
C ALA A 72 -19.28 35.08 -12.16
N LEU A 73 -20.57 34.78 -11.92
CA LEU A 73 -21.44 34.08 -12.90
C LEU A 73 -21.82 34.94 -14.09
N LEU A 74 -21.99 36.25 -13.88
CA LEU A 74 -22.21 37.20 -14.98
C LEU A 74 -20.93 37.43 -15.80
N TRP A 75 -19.75 37.31 -15.16
CA TRP A 75 -18.46 37.47 -15.82
C TRP A 75 -18.02 36.24 -16.63
N GLN A 76 -18.35 35.02 -16.17
CA GLN A 76 -18.16 33.78 -16.92
C GLN A 76 -19.50 33.10 -17.17
N PRO A 77 -20.20 33.41 -18.29
CA PRO A 77 -21.46 32.77 -18.62
C PRO A 77 -21.24 31.27 -18.82
N LEU A 78 -21.98 30.47 -18.04
CA LEU A 78 -21.91 29.01 -18.07
C LEU A 78 -22.92 28.45 -19.07
N GLU A 79 -22.47 27.49 -19.87
CA GLU A 79 -23.39 26.67 -20.67
C GLU A 79 -24.22 25.76 -19.76
N TYR A 80 -25.42 25.39 -20.21
CA TYR A 80 -26.24 24.40 -19.49
C TYR A 80 -25.47 23.07 -19.38
N PRO A 81 -25.48 22.39 -18.23
CA PRO A 81 -26.14 22.68 -16.96
C PRO A 81 -25.26 23.44 -15.94
N GLY A 82 -24.07 23.93 -16.32
CA GLY A 82 -23.13 24.71 -15.51
C GLY A 82 -23.79 25.77 -14.62
N TYR A 83 -24.70 26.57 -15.18
CA TYR A 83 -25.40 27.62 -14.44
C TYR A 83 -26.34 27.06 -13.36
N VAL A 84 -27.00 25.92 -13.60
CA VAL A 84 -27.93 25.28 -12.64
C VAL A 84 -27.18 24.95 -11.35
N TYR A 85 -25.94 24.46 -11.49
CA TYR A 85 -25.10 24.13 -10.37
C TYR A 85 -24.73 25.37 -9.56
N ALA A 86 -24.16 26.38 -10.22
CA ALA A 86 -23.69 27.59 -9.57
C ALA A 86 -24.78 28.40 -8.87
N TRP A 87 -25.96 28.50 -9.49
CA TRP A 87 -27.14 29.13 -8.89
C TRP A 87 -27.69 28.31 -7.71
N GLY A 88 -27.63 26.97 -7.77
CA GLY A 88 -28.02 26.10 -6.66
C GLY A 88 -27.15 26.29 -5.40
N SER A 89 -25.83 26.41 -5.56
CA SER A 89 -24.91 26.67 -4.44
C SER A 89 -25.08 28.07 -3.84
N LEU A 90 -25.34 29.07 -4.69
CA LEU A 90 -25.64 30.42 -4.25
C LEU A 90 -26.95 30.47 -3.46
N ALA A 91 -28.02 29.84 -3.97
CA ALA A 91 -29.31 29.76 -3.30
C ALA A 91 -29.19 29.08 -1.93
N LEU A 92 -28.39 28.02 -1.84
CA LEU A 92 -28.08 27.34 -0.59
C LEU A 92 -27.41 28.28 0.42
N LEU A 93 -26.36 28.99 0.00
CA LEU A 93 -25.57 29.87 0.86
C LEU A 93 -26.39 31.06 1.36
N LEU A 94 -27.26 31.61 0.50
CA LEU A 94 -28.22 32.65 0.87
C LEU A 94 -29.32 32.13 1.81
N ALA A 95 -29.85 30.93 1.58
CA ALA A 95 -30.87 30.32 2.45
C ALA A 95 -30.35 30.06 3.87
N VAL A 96 -29.11 29.59 4.01
CA VAL A 96 -28.44 29.41 5.32
C VAL A 96 -28.21 30.77 6.01
N ALA A 97 -27.83 31.80 5.26
CA ALA A 97 -27.66 33.15 5.79
C ALA A 97 -28.97 33.72 6.33
N ASP A 98 -30.08 33.53 5.58
CA ASP A 98 -31.38 34.09 5.92
C ASP A 98 -32.03 33.40 7.13
N ARG A 99 -31.90 32.06 7.24
CA ARG A 99 -32.40 31.28 8.37
C ARG A 99 -31.72 31.57 9.71
N ARG A 100 -30.49 32.11 9.71
CA ARG A 100 -29.83 32.58 10.95
C ARG A 100 -30.39 33.92 11.45
N SER A 101 -31.08 34.65 10.59
CA SER A 101 -31.75 35.92 10.91
C SER A 101 -33.15 35.71 11.50
N ALA A 102 -33.82 34.60 11.18
CA ALA A 102 -35.20 34.34 11.59
C ALA A 102 -35.28 33.65 12.97
N PRO A 103 -35.97 34.22 13.97
CA PRO A 103 -36.26 33.55 15.23
C PRO A 103 -37.47 32.61 15.06
N GLY A 104 -37.30 31.31 15.31
CA GLY A 104 -38.42 30.43 15.67
C GLY A 104 -38.76 29.23 14.78
N GLU A 105 -38.15 29.06 13.59
CA GLU A 105 -38.55 27.93 12.74
C GLU A 105 -37.75 26.64 12.98
N THR A 106 -38.37 25.76 13.75
CA THR A 106 -37.99 24.35 13.94
C THR A 106 -38.94 23.45 13.15
N ALA A 107 -38.62 23.05 11.91
CA ALA A 107 -39.10 21.74 11.41
C ALA A 107 -38.63 21.29 10.01
N ILE A 108 -38.42 22.13 9.00
CA ILE A 108 -38.40 21.62 7.59
C ILE A 108 -37.02 21.70 6.88
N GLY A 109 -36.00 22.28 7.50
CA GLY A 109 -34.87 22.85 6.76
C GLY A 109 -33.71 21.95 6.29
N LEU A 110 -33.72 20.63 6.47
CA LEU A 110 -32.60 19.77 6.02
C LEU A 110 -32.76 19.26 4.57
N SER A 111 -33.95 19.29 3.98
CA SER A 111 -34.23 18.64 2.69
C SER A 111 -33.60 19.35 1.49
N ALA A 112 -33.81 20.66 1.32
CA ALA A 112 -33.30 21.39 0.16
C ALA A 112 -31.76 21.47 0.14
N GLU A 113 -31.13 21.60 1.31
CA GLU A 113 -29.68 21.70 1.47
C GLU A 113 -28.98 20.37 1.17
N TRP A 114 -29.58 19.27 1.63
CA TRP A 114 -29.15 17.91 1.29
C TRP A 114 -29.41 17.55 -0.16
N VAL A 115 -30.57 17.89 -0.72
CA VAL A 115 -30.91 17.60 -2.12
C VAL A 115 -29.97 18.36 -3.06
N ALA A 116 -29.70 19.63 -2.77
CA ALA A 116 -28.71 20.42 -3.50
C ALA A 116 -27.32 19.78 -3.37
N SER A 117 -26.83 19.54 -2.16
CA SER A 117 -25.50 18.95 -1.94
C SER A 117 -25.35 17.53 -2.52
N MET A 118 -26.43 16.74 -2.56
CA MET A 118 -26.44 15.38 -3.12
C MET A 118 -26.45 15.39 -4.66
N ALA A 119 -27.30 16.23 -5.28
CA ALA A 119 -27.30 16.45 -6.72
C ALA A 119 -25.92 16.91 -7.22
N TRP A 120 -25.22 17.68 -6.37
CA TRP A 120 -23.87 18.17 -6.56
C TRP A 120 -22.79 17.08 -6.61
N ILE A 121 -22.84 16.09 -5.71
CA ILE A 121 -21.91 14.94 -5.74
C ILE A 121 -22.17 14.07 -6.96
N VAL A 122 -23.45 13.84 -7.27
CA VAL A 122 -23.87 12.96 -8.37
C VAL A 122 -23.42 13.54 -9.71
N ALA A 123 -23.53 14.86 -9.90
CA ALA A 123 -23.04 15.54 -11.10
C ALA A 123 -21.50 15.47 -11.21
N ALA A 124 -20.77 15.65 -10.11
CA ALA A 124 -19.32 15.48 -10.10
C ALA A 124 -18.91 14.03 -10.42
N MET A 125 -19.52 13.04 -9.75
CA MET A 125 -19.27 11.61 -10.01
C MET A 125 -19.54 11.23 -11.46
N ALA A 126 -20.65 11.68 -12.03
CA ALA A 126 -20.98 11.44 -13.44
C ALA A 126 -19.90 12.05 -14.36
N ALA A 127 -19.38 13.25 -14.04
CA ALA A 127 -18.33 13.92 -14.81
C ALA A 127 -17.04 13.13 -14.91
N ALA A 128 -16.51 12.60 -13.81
CA ALA A 128 -15.23 11.89 -13.88
C ALA A 128 -15.35 10.41 -14.31
N LEU A 129 -16.53 9.81 -14.23
CA LEU A 129 -16.76 8.45 -14.77
C LEU A 129 -16.87 8.42 -16.30
N GLY A 130 -16.71 9.56 -16.99
CA GLY A 130 -16.97 9.68 -18.43
C GLY A 130 -18.43 9.48 -18.81
N ALA A 131 -19.31 9.34 -17.80
CA ALA A 131 -20.75 9.19 -17.96
C ALA A 131 -21.46 10.54 -18.09
N ALA A 132 -20.72 11.64 -17.92
CA ALA A 132 -21.27 12.96 -18.13
C ALA A 132 -21.21 13.36 -19.61
N PRO A 133 -22.26 14.02 -20.09
CA PRO A 133 -22.24 14.64 -21.40
C PRO A 133 -21.07 15.64 -21.55
N ALA A 134 -20.54 15.75 -22.78
CA ALA A 134 -19.28 16.45 -23.11
C ALA A 134 -19.15 17.88 -22.56
N HIS A 135 -20.25 18.60 -22.36
CA HIS A 135 -20.25 19.96 -21.80
C HIS A 135 -19.82 20.02 -20.31
N LEU A 136 -19.91 18.91 -19.56
CA LEU A 136 -19.44 18.82 -18.17
C LEU A 136 -17.92 18.59 -18.07
N GLN A 137 -17.25 18.27 -19.19
CA GLN A 137 -15.80 18.09 -19.26
C GLN A 137 -15.04 19.42 -19.41
N HIS A 138 -15.76 20.54 -19.57
CA HIS A 138 -15.17 21.86 -19.74
C HIS A 138 -14.46 22.33 -18.45
N PRO A 139 -13.25 22.93 -18.51
CA PRO A 139 -12.50 23.39 -17.34
C PRO A 139 -13.29 24.37 -16.44
N ALA A 140 -14.15 25.19 -17.05
CA ALA A 140 -15.03 26.12 -16.35
C ALA A 140 -16.01 25.41 -15.40
N THR A 141 -16.51 24.23 -15.79
CA THR A 141 -17.43 23.42 -14.99
C THR A 141 -16.75 22.88 -13.72
N VAL A 142 -15.49 22.48 -13.83
CA VAL A 142 -14.69 21.99 -12.68
C VAL A 142 -14.33 23.12 -11.71
N VAL A 143 -13.99 24.30 -12.23
CA VAL A 143 -13.75 25.50 -11.41
C VAL A 143 -14.99 25.93 -10.64
N MET A 144 -16.15 25.94 -11.29
CA MET A 144 -17.42 26.23 -10.62
C MET A 144 -17.80 25.16 -9.62
N ALA A 145 -17.48 23.90 -9.91
CA ALA A 145 -17.72 22.83 -8.96
C ALA A 145 -16.95 23.04 -7.65
N ARG A 146 -15.68 23.45 -7.74
CA ARG A 146 -14.82 23.81 -6.59
C ARG A 146 -15.36 24.97 -5.78
N LEU A 147 -15.81 26.03 -6.45
CA LEU A 147 -16.36 27.19 -5.77
C LEU A 147 -17.60 26.79 -4.97
N SER A 148 -18.49 25.98 -5.54
CA SER A 148 -19.70 25.54 -4.85
C SER A 148 -19.42 24.58 -3.70
N ILE A 149 -18.41 23.72 -3.85
CA ILE A 149 -17.91 22.90 -2.75
C ILE A 149 -17.38 23.78 -1.61
N ALA A 150 -16.64 24.85 -1.92
CA ALA A 150 -16.16 25.82 -0.93
C ALA A 150 -17.32 26.59 -0.27
N ALA A 151 -18.36 26.93 -1.04
CA ALA A 151 -19.59 27.53 -0.54
C ALA A 151 -20.35 26.60 0.44
N VAL A 152 -20.48 25.31 0.10
CA VAL A 152 -21.05 24.28 0.99
C VAL A 152 -20.20 24.11 2.25
N ALA A 153 -18.88 24.06 2.12
CA ALA A 153 -17.97 23.97 3.26
C ALA A 153 -18.09 25.17 4.20
N LEU A 154 -18.21 26.38 3.65
CA LEU A 154 -18.38 27.60 4.43
C LEU A 154 -19.74 27.60 5.16
N ALA A 155 -20.83 27.27 4.46
CA ALA A 155 -22.17 27.18 5.04
C ALA A 155 -22.22 26.14 6.17
N ALA A 156 -21.61 24.97 5.96
CA ALA A 156 -21.55 23.90 6.95
C ALA A 156 -20.64 24.24 8.14
N SER A 157 -19.49 24.89 7.92
CA SER A 157 -18.61 25.40 8.98
C SER A 157 -19.31 26.42 9.86
N LEU A 158 -20.19 27.23 9.27
CA LEU A 158 -21.01 28.14 10.04
C LEU A 158 -22.06 27.37 10.83
N LEU A 159 -22.83 26.45 10.22
CA LEU A 159 -23.84 25.63 10.88
C LEU A 159 -23.29 24.84 12.10
N SER A 160 -22.03 24.40 12.07
CA SER A 160 -21.39 23.70 13.19
C SER A 160 -21.18 24.57 14.44
N LEU A 161 -21.23 25.89 14.32
CA LEU A 161 -21.21 26.84 15.45
C LEU A 161 -22.53 26.88 16.24
N GLY A 162 -23.58 26.21 15.76
CA GLY A 162 -24.85 26.08 16.47
C GLY A 162 -24.76 25.10 17.66
N ARG A 163 -25.54 25.34 18.71
CA ARG A 163 -25.57 24.47 19.91
C ARG A 163 -26.26 23.12 19.67
N ASP A 164 -27.14 23.01 18.68
CA ASP A 164 -27.92 21.80 18.39
C ASP A 164 -27.05 20.64 17.89
N ALA A 165 -27.24 19.46 18.49
CA ALA A 165 -26.54 18.23 18.09
C ALA A 165 -26.88 17.80 16.64
N ARG A 166 -28.16 17.91 16.23
CA ARG A 166 -28.60 17.59 14.86
C ARG A 166 -27.96 18.50 13.81
N ARG A 167 -27.83 19.80 14.10
CA ARG A 167 -27.19 20.77 13.21
C ARG A 167 -25.69 20.53 13.09
N ARG A 168 -25.03 20.17 14.19
CA ARG A 168 -23.61 19.76 14.18
C ARG A 168 -23.38 18.47 13.39
N ALA A 169 -24.28 17.51 13.48
CA ALA A 169 -24.21 16.29 12.67
C ALA A 169 -24.40 16.58 11.16
N ALA A 170 -25.39 17.39 10.80
CA ALA A 170 -25.59 17.81 9.40
C ALA A 170 -24.40 18.61 8.86
N ALA A 171 -23.89 19.55 9.64
CA ALA A 171 -22.68 20.30 9.30
C ALA A 171 -21.48 19.38 9.10
N SER A 172 -21.30 18.36 9.95
CA SER A 172 -20.22 17.40 9.78
C SER A 172 -20.35 16.56 8.50
N ALA A 173 -21.56 16.17 8.13
CA ALA A 173 -21.82 15.45 6.89
C ALA A 173 -21.50 16.33 5.68
N LEU A 174 -21.98 17.57 5.66
CA LEU A 174 -21.73 18.53 4.58
C LEU A 174 -20.25 18.92 4.46
N LEU A 175 -19.54 19.07 5.58
CA LEU A 175 -18.10 19.35 5.57
C LEU A 175 -17.30 18.16 5.05
N SER A 176 -17.65 16.94 5.50
CA SER A 176 -17.00 15.73 5.00
C SER A 176 -17.23 15.58 3.50
N LEU A 177 -18.46 15.86 3.06
CA LEU A 177 -18.84 15.84 1.67
C LEU A 177 -18.10 16.88 0.84
N ALA A 178 -17.94 18.09 1.36
CA ALA A 178 -17.22 19.14 0.68
C ALA A 178 -15.72 18.78 0.51
N VAL A 179 -15.09 18.18 1.53
CA VAL A 179 -13.71 17.70 1.41
C VAL A 179 -13.59 16.61 0.35
N PHE A 180 -14.48 15.62 0.34
CA PHE A 180 -14.50 14.58 -0.70
C PHE A 180 -14.74 15.15 -2.10
N GLY A 181 -15.72 16.04 -2.24
CA GLY A 181 -16.02 16.71 -3.51
C GLY A 181 -14.84 17.54 -4.01
N TRP A 182 -14.12 18.23 -3.12
CA TRP A 182 -12.96 19.03 -3.49
C TRP A 182 -11.86 18.16 -4.09
N LEU A 183 -11.54 17.05 -3.43
CA LEU A 183 -10.52 16.11 -3.86
C LEU A 183 -10.88 15.48 -5.20
N PHE A 184 -12.13 15.06 -5.35
CA PHE A 184 -12.64 14.53 -6.60
C PHE A 184 -12.56 15.56 -7.73
N ALA A 185 -12.88 16.82 -7.47
CA ALA A 185 -12.76 17.89 -8.45
C ALA A 185 -11.31 18.20 -8.84
N VAL A 186 -10.32 17.93 -7.97
CA VAL A 186 -8.90 18.02 -8.33
C VAL A 186 -8.49 16.88 -9.26
N LEU A 187 -8.88 15.66 -8.94
CA LEU A 187 -8.62 14.47 -9.78
C LEU A 187 -9.32 14.58 -11.15
N ALA A 188 -10.58 14.99 -11.17
CA ALA A 188 -11.35 15.17 -12.39
C ALA A 188 -10.76 16.25 -13.31
N GLU A 189 -10.18 17.32 -12.75
CA GLU A 189 -9.46 18.30 -13.57
C GLU A 189 -8.21 17.71 -14.20
N ALA A 190 -7.42 16.95 -13.44
CA ALA A 190 -6.21 16.32 -13.96
C ALA A 190 -6.55 15.37 -15.12
N ILE A 191 -7.63 14.61 -14.98
CA ILE A 191 -8.17 13.75 -16.06
C ILE A 191 -8.65 14.59 -17.25
N ALA A 192 -9.38 15.69 -17.01
CA ALA A 192 -9.88 16.57 -18.08
C ALA A 192 -8.77 17.33 -18.82
N ARG A 193 -7.60 17.49 -18.20
CA ARG A 193 -6.38 18.02 -18.82
C ARG A 193 -5.58 16.98 -19.60
N ASP A 194 -6.09 15.75 -19.67
CA ASP A 194 -5.44 14.61 -20.34
C ASP A 194 -4.06 14.28 -19.76
N GLU A 195 -3.91 14.47 -18.43
CA GLU A 195 -2.68 14.12 -17.73
C GLU A 195 -2.48 12.59 -17.71
N PRO A 196 -1.21 12.10 -17.74
CA PRO A 196 -0.94 10.66 -17.65
C PRO A 196 -1.62 10.03 -16.44
N ALA A 197 -2.20 8.84 -16.61
CA ALA A 197 -2.91 8.15 -15.54
C ALA A 197 -2.05 7.96 -14.27
N LEU A 198 -0.74 7.73 -14.43
CA LEU A 198 0.22 7.67 -13.33
C LEU A 198 0.31 9.00 -12.55
N ALA A 199 0.36 10.14 -13.25
CA ALA A 199 0.40 11.46 -12.61
C ALA A 199 -0.89 11.75 -11.83
N VAL A 200 -2.04 11.39 -12.39
CA VAL A 200 -3.35 11.50 -11.70
C VAL A 200 -3.37 10.65 -10.43
N ALA A 201 -2.86 9.41 -10.51
CA ALA A 201 -2.76 8.51 -9.36
C ALA A 201 -1.83 9.08 -8.26
N GLN A 202 -0.65 9.59 -8.65
CA GLN A 202 0.32 10.22 -7.74
C GLN A 202 -0.29 11.46 -7.05
N LEU A 203 -1.05 12.27 -7.78
CA LEU A 203 -1.79 13.40 -7.22
C LEU A 203 -2.81 12.94 -6.18
N GLY A 204 -3.59 11.90 -6.49
CA GLY A 204 -4.53 11.29 -5.54
C GLY A 204 -3.87 10.80 -4.25
N LEU A 205 -2.70 10.17 -4.36
CA LEU A 205 -1.90 9.71 -3.23
C LEU A 205 -1.48 10.86 -2.31
N VAL A 206 -0.91 11.94 -2.88
CA VAL A 206 -0.47 13.12 -2.12
C VAL A 206 -1.67 13.81 -1.46
N LEU A 207 -2.75 13.99 -2.22
CA LEU A 207 -3.96 14.61 -1.73
C LEU A 207 -4.57 13.83 -0.56
N ALA A 208 -4.64 12.50 -0.65
CA ALA A 208 -5.13 11.66 0.44
C ALA A 208 -4.25 11.81 1.69
N ALA A 209 -2.92 11.77 1.52
CA ALA A 209 -1.97 11.87 2.63
C ALA A 209 -2.03 13.24 3.34
N LEU A 210 -2.01 14.33 2.57
CA LEU A 210 -2.09 15.69 3.10
C LEU A 210 -3.46 16.00 3.68
N SER A 211 -4.54 15.48 3.10
CA SER A 211 -5.89 15.63 3.67
C SER A 211 -5.99 14.91 5.00
N ALA A 212 -5.44 13.70 5.13
CA ALA A 212 -5.41 12.97 6.40
C ALA A 212 -4.68 13.78 7.50
N LEU A 213 -3.52 14.34 7.18
CA LEU A 213 -2.73 15.14 8.11
C LEU A 213 -3.41 16.47 8.45
N GLY A 214 -3.91 17.20 7.44
CA GLY A 214 -4.58 18.48 7.62
C GLY A 214 -5.87 18.38 8.41
N LEU A 215 -6.68 17.35 8.14
CA LEU A 215 -7.90 17.08 8.90
C LEU A 215 -7.61 16.63 10.34
N GLY A 216 -6.53 15.86 10.55
CA GLY A 216 -6.07 15.51 11.90
C GLY A 216 -5.67 16.77 12.68
N TRP A 217 -4.90 17.67 12.05
CA TRP A 217 -4.53 18.95 12.65
C TRP A 217 -5.74 19.83 12.96
N LEU A 218 -6.70 19.88 12.04
CA LEU A 218 -7.95 20.63 12.25
C LEU A 218 -8.77 20.04 13.40
N ALA A 219 -8.83 18.71 13.51
CA ALA A 219 -9.51 18.02 14.60
C ALA A 219 -8.93 18.40 15.97
N GLU A 220 -7.60 18.43 16.09
CA GLU A 220 -6.89 18.81 17.32
C GLU A 220 -7.14 20.27 17.70
N ARG A 221 -7.10 21.18 16.72
CA ARG A 221 -7.32 22.62 16.95
C ARG A 221 -8.75 22.95 17.31
N LEU A 222 -9.72 22.34 16.62
CA LEU A 222 -11.15 22.64 16.80
C LEU A 222 -11.84 21.74 17.83
N ARG A 223 -11.17 20.68 18.31
CA ARG A 223 -11.74 19.63 19.17
C ARG A 223 -13.03 19.03 18.60
N TRP A 224 -13.09 18.89 17.28
CA TRP A 224 -14.24 18.33 16.57
C TRP A 224 -14.02 16.84 16.27
N SER A 225 -15.09 16.04 16.34
CA SER A 225 -15.02 14.60 16.12
C SER A 225 -15.11 14.17 14.65
N TRP A 226 -15.69 14.99 13.77
CA TRP A 226 -15.83 14.67 12.36
C TRP A 226 -14.53 14.77 11.55
N PRO A 227 -13.66 15.80 11.72
CA PRO A 227 -12.41 15.86 10.98
C PRO A 227 -11.50 14.71 11.39
N GLN A 228 -11.58 14.23 12.64
CA GLN A 228 -10.82 13.06 13.09
C GLN A 228 -11.23 11.77 12.36
N ARG A 229 -12.54 11.51 12.24
CA ARG A 229 -13.04 10.33 11.52
C ARG A 229 -12.66 10.40 10.04
N LEU A 230 -12.80 11.58 9.43
CA LEU A 230 -12.45 11.80 8.05
C LEU A 230 -10.94 11.70 7.80
N ALA A 231 -10.11 12.19 8.73
CA ALA A 231 -8.66 12.07 8.68
C ALA A 231 -8.22 10.60 8.60
N TRP A 232 -8.84 9.73 9.39
CA TRP A 232 -8.58 8.30 9.34
C TRP A 232 -9.08 7.63 8.06
N ALA A 233 -10.23 8.06 7.52
CA ALA A 233 -10.70 7.60 6.23
C ALA A 233 -9.70 7.95 5.11
N PHE A 234 -9.15 9.18 5.11
CA PHE A 234 -8.10 9.57 4.16
C PHE A 234 -6.78 8.86 4.39
N HIS A 235 -6.45 8.55 5.64
CA HIS A 235 -5.26 7.77 5.96
C HIS A 235 -5.36 6.33 5.46
N ALA A 236 -6.55 5.72 5.48
CA ALA A 236 -6.81 4.45 4.81
C ALA A 236 -6.81 4.61 3.27
N ALA A 237 -7.42 5.69 2.75
CA ALA A 237 -7.43 5.98 1.32
C ALA A 237 -6.02 6.17 0.73
N HIS A 238 -5.06 6.68 1.51
CA HIS A 238 -3.65 6.74 1.12
C HIS A 238 -3.14 5.37 0.66
N LEU A 239 -3.47 4.28 1.38
CA LEU A 239 -3.03 2.93 1.02
C LEU A 239 -3.69 2.43 -0.27
N VAL A 240 -4.95 2.81 -0.50
CA VAL A 240 -5.68 2.50 -1.74
C VAL A 240 -5.06 3.24 -2.93
N PHE A 241 -4.80 4.54 -2.80
CA PHE A 241 -4.12 5.32 -3.83
C PHE A 241 -2.68 4.86 -4.04
N ALA A 242 -1.97 4.45 -2.99
CA ALA A 242 -0.63 3.88 -3.11
C ALA A 242 -0.63 2.59 -3.93
N ALA A 243 -1.58 1.68 -3.67
CA ALA A 243 -1.77 0.48 -4.49
C ALA A 243 -2.16 0.82 -5.94
N TYR A 244 -3.00 1.84 -6.13
CA TYR A 244 -3.38 2.32 -7.46
C TYR A 244 -2.20 2.89 -8.23
N VAL A 245 -1.34 3.71 -7.60
CA VAL A 245 -0.09 4.21 -8.20
C VAL A 245 0.82 3.04 -8.61
N ILE A 246 0.96 2.02 -7.75
CA ILE A 246 1.76 0.83 -8.07
C ILE A 246 1.16 0.09 -9.28
N SER A 247 -0.16 -0.10 -9.34
CA SER A 247 -0.84 -0.74 -10.48
C SER A 247 -0.60 0.05 -11.77
N GLN A 248 -0.83 1.36 -11.76
CA GLN A 248 -0.61 2.20 -12.94
C GLN A 248 0.85 2.21 -13.38
N ALA A 249 1.80 2.24 -12.45
CA ALA A 249 3.23 2.19 -12.74
C ALA A 249 3.59 0.88 -13.48
N VAL A 250 3.14 -0.26 -12.96
CA VAL A 250 3.36 -1.58 -13.58
C VAL A 250 2.69 -1.68 -14.95
N GLU A 251 1.44 -1.24 -15.08
CA GLU A 251 0.68 -1.27 -16.35
C GLU A 251 1.28 -0.38 -17.43
N SER A 252 1.78 0.79 -17.06
CA SER A 252 2.40 1.74 -17.99
C SER A 252 3.89 1.49 -18.22
N ASN A 253 4.48 0.49 -17.55
CA ASN A 253 5.92 0.23 -17.53
C ASN A 253 6.74 1.49 -17.18
N GLN A 254 6.23 2.28 -16.22
CA GLN A 254 6.88 3.47 -15.68
C GLN A 254 7.20 3.24 -14.22
N ALA A 255 8.31 3.79 -13.75
CA ALA A 255 8.70 3.65 -12.37
C ALA A 255 7.72 4.45 -11.48
N PRO A 256 7.34 3.96 -10.29
CA PRO A 256 6.53 4.73 -9.35
C PRO A 256 7.10 6.11 -9.02
N SER A 257 8.42 6.30 -9.17
CA SER A 257 9.12 7.58 -8.98
C SER A 257 9.09 8.53 -10.18
N ASP A 258 8.70 8.07 -11.37
CA ASP A 258 8.64 8.87 -12.59
C ASP A 258 7.63 10.03 -12.47
N LEU A 259 7.72 11.00 -13.38
CA LEU A 259 6.90 12.23 -13.38
C LEU A 259 7.10 13.03 -12.08
N HIS A 260 6.07 13.04 -11.22
CA HIS A 260 6.09 13.70 -9.91
C HIS A 260 6.28 12.68 -8.76
N GLY A 261 6.47 11.41 -9.09
CA GLY A 261 6.40 10.27 -8.19
C GLY A 261 7.38 10.32 -7.04
N ALA A 262 8.65 10.66 -7.30
CA ALA A 262 9.68 10.74 -6.27
C ALA A 262 9.28 11.68 -5.11
N ILE A 263 8.81 12.88 -5.46
CA ILE A 263 8.34 13.87 -4.48
C ILE A 263 6.99 13.44 -3.89
N ALA A 264 6.08 12.91 -4.72
CA ALA A 264 4.76 12.46 -4.30
C ALA A 264 4.86 11.38 -3.21
N TRP A 265 5.67 10.34 -3.42
CA TRP A 265 5.91 9.29 -2.43
C TRP A 265 6.60 9.80 -1.17
N ALA A 266 7.60 10.67 -1.30
CA ALA A 266 8.28 11.26 -0.16
C ALA A 266 7.31 12.05 0.74
N VAL A 267 6.50 12.93 0.14
CA VAL A 267 5.48 13.71 0.84
C VAL A 267 4.41 12.79 1.42
N ALA A 268 3.95 11.80 0.65
CA ALA A 268 2.87 10.92 1.07
C ALA A 268 3.29 10.04 2.26
N TRP A 269 4.48 9.45 2.25
CA TRP A 269 5.00 8.68 3.38
C TRP A 269 5.29 9.56 4.60
N LEU A 270 5.86 10.75 4.40
CA LEU A 270 6.09 11.70 5.49
C LEU A 270 4.76 12.07 6.16
N ALA A 271 3.73 12.41 5.38
CA ALA A 271 2.41 12.76 5.90
C ALA A 271 1.71 11.55 6.55
N TYR A 272 1.84 10.35 5.97
CA TYR A 272 1.31 9.10 6.50
C TYR A 272 1.86 8.83 7.91
N TYR A 273 3.18 8.85 8.09
CA TYR A 273 3.79 8.60 9.39
C TYR A 273 3.64 9.78 10.36
N ALA A 274 3.67 11.03 9.89
CA ALA A 274 3.38 12.21 10.71
C ALA A 274 1.96 12.14 11.31
N ARG A 275 1.00 11.55 10.59
CA ARG A 275 -0.36 11.36 11.10
C ARG A 275 -0.43 10.40 12.29
N PHE A 276 0.38 9.35 12.33
CA PHE A 276 0.50 8.48 13.51
C PHE A 276 1.11 9.22 14.70
N VAL A 277 2.19 10.00 14.47
CA VAL A 277 2.79 10.84 15.53
C VAL A 277 1.75 11.82 16.08
N GLN A 278 0.99 12.45 15.19
CA GLN A 278 -0.09 13.35 15.57
C GLN A 278 -1.16 12.63 16.42
N ALA A 279 -1.66 11.48 15.97
CA ALA A 279 -2.68 10.70 16.68
C ALA A 279 -2.24 10.36 18.12
N SER A 280 -0.99 9.94 18.27
CA SER A 280 -0.43 9.55 19.57
C SER A 280 -0.34 10.72 20.56
N ARG A 281 -0.20 11.95 20.08
CA ARG A 281 -0.12 13.16 20.93
C ARG A 281 -1.49 13.65 21.38
N SER A 282 -2.52 13.52 20.53
CA SER A 282 -3.87 13.98 20.83
C SER A 282 -4.73 12.95 21.57
N GLY A 283 -4.25 11.71 21.74
CA GLY A 283 -5.03 10.61 22.32
C GLY A 283 -6.26 10.25 21.48
N ALA A 284 -6.30 10.69 20.22
CA ALA A 284 -7.45 10.56 19.33
C ALA A 284 -7.33 9.27 18.50
N GLU A 285 -7.22 8.15 19.22
CA GLU A 285 -6.92 6.84 18.64
C GLU A 285 -8.19 6.14 18.16
N LEU A 286 -8.06 5.47 17.00
CA LEU A 286 -9.00 4.44 16.57
C LEU A 286 -8.90 3.23 17.50
N PRO A 287 -9.83 2.25 17.39
CA PRO A 287 -9.61 0.94 17.99
C PRO A 287 -8.21 0.40 17.64
N HIS A 288 -7.52 -0.18 18.61
CA HIS A 288 -6.15 -0.68 18.46
C HIS A 288 -5.97 -1.59 17.23
N SER A 289 -6.98 -2.40 16.89
CA SER A 289 -6.96 -3.27 15.71
C SER A 289 -6.89 -2.51 14.38
N ALA A 290 -7.56 -1.37 14.26
CA ALA A 290 -7.54 -0.55 13.05
C ALA A 290 -6.19 0.17 12.88
N VAL A 291 -5.63 0.69 13.98
CA VAL A 291 -4.28 1.28 14.00
C VAL A 291 -3.24 0.23 13.61
N ALA A 292 -3.32 -0.98 14.19
CA ALA A 292 -2.49 -2.12 13.86
C ALA A 292 -2.60 -2.50 12.37
N ALA A 293 -3.81 -2.56 11.82
CA ALA A 293 -4.03 -2.89 10.41
C ALA A 293 -3.38 -1.85 9.47
N LEU A 294 -3.48 -0.57 9.80
CA LEU A 294 -2.84 0.51 9.03
C LEU A 294 -1.31 0.38 9.07
N HIS A 295 -0.70 0.17 10.24
CA HIS A 295 0.74 -0.08 10.36
C HIS A 295 1.21 -1.26 9.50
N VAL A 296 0.48 -2.37 9.53
CA VAL A 296 0.79 -3.58 8.74
C VAL A 296 0.62 -3.31 7.24
N ALA A 297 -0.44 -2.62 6.84
CA ALA A 297 -0.65 -2.26 5.46
C ALA A 297 0.47 -1.34 4.94
N GLY A 298 0.87 -0.33 5.72
CA GLY A 298 2.02 0.51 5.39
C GLY A 298 3.33 -0.29 5.25
N LEU A 299 3.56 -1.27 6.14
CA LEU A 299 4.71 -2.19 6.06
C LEU A 299 4.71 -3.00 4.75
N TRP A 300 3.56 -3.39 4.21
CA TRP A 300 3.47 -4.16 2.96
C TRP A 300 3.51 -3.27 1.71
N THR A 301 2.90 -2.09 1.76
CA THR A 301 2.87 -1.16 0.62
C THR A 301 4.25 -0.59 0.31
N LEU A 302 5.07 -0.30 1.31
CA LEU A 302 6.42 0.25 1.10
C LEU A 302 7.34 -0.68 0.26
N PRO A 303 7.57 -1.96 0.61
CA PRO A 303 8.36 -2.86 -0.21
C PRO A 303 7.69 -3.16 -1.55
N ALA A 304 6.36 -3.16 -1.65
CA ALA A 304 5.67 -3.30 -2.94
C ALA A 304 5.95 -2.12 -3.88
N MET A 305 5.96 -0.89 -3.36
CA MET A 305 6.35 0.31 -4.10
C MET A 305 7.81 0.24 -4.56
N LEU A 306 8.72 -0.13 -3.66
CA LEU A 306 10.13 -0.30 -4.01
C LEU A 306 10.35 -1.43 -5.04
N ALA A 307 9.50 -2.46 -5.03
CA ALA A 307 9.60 -3.57 -5.96
C ALA A 307 9.16 -3.16 -7.35
N ALA A 308 8.05 -2.43 -7.46
CA ALA A 308 7.61 -1.85 -8.72
C ALA A 308 8.67 -0.90 -9.32
N GLU A 309 9.31 -0.08 -8.48
CA GLU A 309 10.46 0.75 -8.90
C GLU A 309 11.61 -0.09 -9.43
N ALA A 310 12.09 -1.05 -8.63
CA ALA A 310 13.22 -1.90 -9.00
C ALA A 310 12.96 -2.68 -10.29
N ILE A 311 11.72 -3.16 -10.50
CA ILE A 311 11.32 -3.90 -11.71
C ILE A 311 11.50 -3.08 -12.97
N VAL A 312 11.02 -1.84 -12.98
CA VAL A 312 11.12 -0.98 -14.15
C VAL A 312 12.57 -0.56 -14.39
N GLN A 313 13.27 -0.12 -13.34
CA GLN A 313 14.66 0.35 -13.44
C GLN A 313 15.60 -0.78 -13.86
N LEU A 314 15.47 -1.98 -13.28
CA LEU A 314 16.30 -3.13 -13.63
C LEU A 314 15.89 -3.73 -14.98
N GLY A 315 14.60 -3.73 -15.32
CA GLY A 315 14.13 -4.21 -16.62
C GLY A 315 14.69 -3.43 -17.82
N ALA A 316 15.13 -2.19 -17.60
CA ALA A 316 15.79 -1.39 -18.62
C ALA A 316 17.25 -1.80 -18.90
N VAL A 317 17.93 -2.45 -17.95
CA VAL A 317 19.40 -2.67 -18.00
C VAL A 317 19.84 -4.11 -17.76
N ALA A 318 18.94 -4.98 -17.30
CA ALA A 318 19.27 -6.32 -16.84
C ALA A 318 18.26 -7.37 -17.32
N GLY A 319 18.69 -8.63 -17.28
CA GLY A 319 17.88 -9.77 -17.68
C GLY A 319 16.67 -9.99 -16.76
N SER A 320 15.73 -10.81 -17.24
CA SER A 320 14.48 -11.12 -16.55
C SER A 320 14.65 -11.68 -15.14
N GLY A 321 15.81 -12.27 -14.80
CA GLY A 321 16.11 -12.77 -13.46
C GLY A 321 16.10 -11.66 -12.41
N TRP A 322 16.59 -10.47 -12.73
CA TRP A 322 16.61 -9.31 -11.82
C TRP A 322 15.22 -8.75 -11.53
N ILE A 323 14.34 -8.77 -12.54
CA ILE A 323 12.94 -8.35 -12.42
C ILE A 323 12.22 -9.25 -11.40
N HIS A 324 12.31 -10.56 -11.58
CA HIS A 324 11.63 -11.53 -10.70
C HIS A 324 12.27 -11.57 -9.29
N ALA A 325 13.59 -11.42 -9.21
CA ALA A 325 14.34 -11.31 -7.97
C ALA A 325 13.90 -10.11 -7.11
N SER A 326 13.54 -8.99 -7.71
CA SER A 326 13.17 -7.77 -6.99
C SER A 326 12.01 -7.97 -6.00
N TRP A 327 10.97 -8.72 -6.40
CA TRP A 327 9.85 -9.06 -5.52
C TRP A 327 10.29 -9.85 -4.29
N GLY A 328 11.12 -10.89 -4.48
CA GLY A 328 11.61 -11.72 -3.39
C GLY A 328 12.58 -10.97 -2.47
N ALA A 329 13.47 -10.16 -3.05
CA ALA A 329 14.51 -9.46 -2.32
C ALA A 329 13.92 -8.40 -1.38
N LEU A 330 12.93 -7.64 -1.85
CA LEU A 330 12.30 -6.60 -1.05
C LEU A 330 11.33 -7.17 -0.01
N ALA A 331 10.65 -8.28 -0.32
CA ALA A 331 9.89 -9.01 0.69
C ALA A 331 10.80 -9.58 1.78
N ALA A 332 11.95 -10.14 1.42
CA ALA A 332 12.95 -10.64 2.37
C ALA A 332 13.52 -9.52 3.23
N ALA A 333 13.87 -8.38 2.64
CA ALA A 333 14.34 -7.21 3.38
C ALA A 333 13.27 -6.70 4.36
N ALA A 334 12.02 -6.53 3.91
CA ALA A 334 10.92 -6.11 4.77
C ALA A 334 10.66 -7.10 5.91
N LEU A 335 10.69 -8.40 5.64
CA LEU A 335 10.56 -9.46 6.65
C LEU A 335 11.68 -9.38 7.68
N TRP A 336 12.92 -9.22 7.21
CA TRP A 336 14.09 -9.08 8.06
C TRP A 336 13.94 -7.89 9.01
N PHE A 337 13.59 -6.70 8.48
CA PHE A 337 13.34 -5.51 9.30
C PHE A 337 12.19 -5.69 10.29
N ALA A 338 11.08 -6.29 9.86
CA ALA A 338 9.93 -6.57 10.73
C ALA A 338 10.27 -7.56 11.85
N ALA A 339 11.28 -8.41 11.66
CA ALA A 339 11.74 -9.40 12.62
C ALA A 339 12.98 -8.99 13.44
N MET A 340 13.50 -7.77 13.28
CA MET A 340 14.60 -7.23 14.08
C MET A 340 14.17 -6.87 15.52
N GLN A 341 15.12 -6.97 16.47
CA GLN A 341 14.91 -6.67 17.90
C GLN A 341 16.07 -5.79 18.45
N PRO A 342 15.81 -4.82 19.36
CA PRO A 342 14.49 -4.36 19.81
C PRO A 342 13.78 -3.51 18.74
N PRO A 343 12.43 -3.51 18.68
CA PRO A 343 11.71 -2.72 17.69
C PRO A 343 11.93 -1.23 17.94
N ARG A 344 12.22 -0.48 16.87
CA ARG A 344 12.23 0.98 16.87
C ARG A 344 10.91 1.50 16.32
N TRP A 345 10.61 2.78 16.54
CA TRP A 345 9.48 3.41 15.87
C TRP A 345 9.67 3.36 14.34
N PRO A 346 8.64 3.04 13.53
CA PRO A 346 7.22 2.89 13.88
C PRO A 346 6.81 1.49 14.39
N ALA A 347 7.69 0.49 14.34
CA ALA A 347 7.35 -0.89 14.72
C ALA A 347 6.99 -1.05 16.21
N ASN A 348 7.63 -0.26 17.09
CA ASN A 348 7.33 -0.30 18.53
C ASN A 348 5.96 0.29 18.90
N ALA A 349 5.26 0.97 17.98
CA ALA A 349 3.91 1.49 18.21
C ALA A 349 2.84 0.38 18.11
N ALA A 350 3.11 -0.70 17.36
CA ALA A 350 2.22 -1.85 17.20
C ALA A 350 2.99 -3.18 17.14
N PRO A 351 3.80 -3.53 18.17
CA PRO A 351 4.78 -4.61 18.08
C PRO A 351 4.12 -5.97 17.79
N GLU A 352 2.95 -6.22 18.36
CA GLU A 352 2.21 -7.45 18.11
C GLU A 352 1.69 -7.57 16.68
N ALA A 353 1.31 -6.45 16.05
CA ALA A 353 0.82 -6.41 14.67
C ALA A 353 1.96 -6.65 13.68
N TYR A 354 3.12 -6.00 13.89
CA TYR A 354 4.32 -6.19 13.08
C TYR A 354 4.84 -7.63 13.18
N ALA A 355 5.00 -8.18 14.39
CA ALA A 355 5.47 -9.55 14.56
C ALA A 355 4.41 -10.62 14.25
N GLY A 356 3.13 -10.24 14.22
CA GLY A 356 2.00 -11.13 14.02
C GLY A 356 1.62 -11.16 12.55
N VAL A 357 0.71 -10.28 12.14
CA VAL A 357 0.21 -10.23 10.77
C VAL A 357 1.31 -9.78 9.80
N GLY A 358 2.07 -8.74 10.14
CA GLY A 358 3.08 -8.15 9.26
C GLY A 358 4.16 -9.14 8.82
N ALA A 359 4.92 -9.66 9.78
CA ALA A 359 6.01 -10.60 9.53
C ALA A 359 5.52 -11.96 9.03
N ASN A 360 4.41 -12.51 9.57
CA ASN A 360 3.89 -13.78 9.07
C ASN A 360 3.39 -13.65 7.61
N GLY A 361 2.74 -12.54 7.26
CA GLY A 361 2.30 -12.28 5.88
C GLY A 361 3.47 -12.13 4.93
N LEU A 362 4.53 -11.41 5.32
CA LEU A 362 5.76 -11.30 4.53
C LEU A 362 6.49 -12.65 4.38
N ALA A 363 6.53 -13.47 5.44
CA ALA A 363 7.09 -14.82 5.38
C ALA A 363 6.28 -15.73 4.44
N ALA A 364 4.96 -15.65 4.49
CA ALA A 364 4.07 -16.37 3.58
C ALA A 364 4.29 -15.92 2.12
N PHE A 365 4.34 -14.61 1.87
CA PHE A 365 4.62 -14.08 0.54
C PHE A 365 6.00 -14.49 0.03
N ALA A 366 7.06 -14.39 0.84
CA ALA A 366 8.41 -14.77 0.44
C ALA A 366 8.52 -16.28 0.15
N SER A 367 7.82 -17.11 0.93
CA SER A 367 7.72 -18.55 0.68
C SER A 367 6.94 -18.87 -0.59
N LEU A 368 5.85 -18.15 -0.85
CA LEU A 368 5.07 -18.29 -2.09
C LEU A 368 5.90 -17.84 -3.30
N TRP A 369 6.65 -16.75 -3.18
CA TRP A 369 7.56 -16.26 -4.22
C TRP A 369 8.60 -17.32 -4.58
N LEU A 370 9.21 -18.00 -3.59
CA LEU A 370 10.15 -19.10 -3.84
C LEU A 370 9.53 -20.21 -4.70
N LEU A 371 8.26 -20.51 -4.51
CA LEU A 371 7.54 -21.52 -5.31
C LEU A 371 7.20 -20.98 -6.70
N VAL A 372 6.51 -19.83 -6.76
CA VAL A 372 5.97 -19.29 -8.01
C VAL A 372 7.09 -18.83 -8.94
N ALA A 373 8.00 -17.96 -8.47
CA ALA A 373 9.11 -17.48 -9.29
C ALA A 373 10.15 -18.59 -9.52
N GLY A 374 10.34 -19.46 -8.53
CA GLY A 374 11.27 -20.58 -8.61
C GLY A 374 10.92 -21.56 -9.72
N PHE A 375 9.66 -21.95 -9.89
CA PHE A 375 9.26 -22.83 -11.00
C PHE A 375 8.87 -22.08 -12.27
N GLY A 376 8.36 -20.85 -12.15
CA GLY A 376 7.84 -20.09 -13.28
C GLY A 376 8.90 -19.57 -14.25
N THR A 377 10.13 -19.34 -13.80
CA THR A 377 11.19 -18.79 -14.65
C THR A 377 12.59 -19.24 -14.25
N ALA A 378 13.45 -19.48 -15.25
CA ALA A 378 14.88 -19.68 -15.02
C ALA A 378 15.55 -18.38 -14.53
N GLY A 379 15.03 -17.23 -14.98
CA GLY A 379 15.54 -15.90 -14.70
C GLY A 379 16.88 -15.64 -15.38
N ASP A 380 16.87 -14.88 -16.48
CA ASP A 380 18.10 -14.49 -17.17
C ASP A 380 19.01 -13.65 -16.23
N PRO A 381 20.23 -14.12 -15.93
CA PRO A 381 21.14 -13.46 -14.99
C PRO A 381 21.85 -12.24 -15.57
N ALA A 382 21.75 -11.96 -16.88
CA ALA A 382 22.45 -10.86 -17.53
C ALA A 382 22.32 -9.55 -16.71
N PRO A 383 23.40 -8.78 -16.54
CA PRO A 383 24.73 -8.93 -17.16
C PRO A 383 25.68 -9.91 -16.44
N LEU A 384 25.26 -10.52 -15.33
CA LEU A 384 26.11 -11.48 -14.61
C LEU A 384 26.24 -12.80 -15.38
N PRO A 385 27.38 -13.49 -15.28
CA PRO A 385 27.50 -14.84 -15.80
C PRO A 385 26.55 -15.78 -15.05
N ALA A 386 26.05 -16.78 -15.76
CA ALA A 386 25.13 -17.78 -15.20
C ALA A 386 25.85 -18.80 -14.31
N LEU A 387 26.41 -18.32 -13.19
CA LEU A 387 27.03 -19.15 -12.18
C LEU A 387 26.00 -19.57 -11.12
N PRO A 388 25.99 -20.83 -10.69
CA PRO A 388 25.14 -21.28 -9.59
C PRO A 388 25.38 -20.44 -8.33
N LEU A 389 24.33 -20.15 -7.56
CA LEU A 389 24.37 -19.32 -6.35
C LEU A 389 24.65 -17.83 -6.56
N LEU A 390 25.14 -17.43 -7.73
CA LEU A 390 25.40 -16.02 -8.08
C LEU A 390 24.36 -15.46 -9.05
N ASN A 391 23.45 -16.28 -9.56
CA ASN A 391 22.29 -15.80 -10.30
C ASN A 391 21.40 -14.94 -9.36
N PRO A 392 20.81 -13.82 -9.84
CA PRO A 392 19.89 -12.98 -9.07
C PRO A 392 18.78 -13.74 -8.34
N MET A 393 18.24 -14.78 -8.97
CA MET A 393 17.22 -15.65 -8.38
C MET A 393 17.78 -16.42 -7.18
N ASP A 394 18.97 -16.99 -7.31
CA ASP A 394 19.60 -17.79 -6.25
C ASP A 394 20.00 -16.89 -5.06
N VAL A 395 20.61 -15.75 -5.33
CA VAL A 395 20.97 -14.75 -4.31
C VAL A 395 19.73 -14.32 -3.54
N THR A 396 18.64 -14.03 -4.25
CA THR A 396 17.37 -13.65 -3.63
C THR A 396 16.78 -14.80 -2.82
N SER A 397 16.84 -16.03 -3.32
CA SER A 397 16.40 -17.21 -2.56
C SER A 397 17.17 -17.38 -1.25
N LEU A 398 18.48 -17.11 -1.25
CA LEU A 398 19.30 -17.13 -0.03
C LEU A 398 18.94 -15.98 0.93
N LEU A 399 18.64 -14.78 0.40
CA LEU A 399 18.14 -13.66 1.22
C LEU A 399 16.78 -13.99 1.85
N VAL A 400 15.86 -14.60 1.09
CA VAL A 400 14.58 -15.09 1.62
C VAL A 400 14.82 -16.12 2.72
N LEU A 401 15.73 -17.06 2.51
CA LEU A 401 16.07 -18.07 3.53
C LEU A 401 16.61 -17.42 4.81
N ALA A 402 17.51 -16.44 4.69
CA ALA A 402 18.03 -15.69 5.83
C ALA A 402 16.91 -14.92 6.57
N ALA A 403 15.99 -14.29 5.84
CA ALA A 403 14.84 -13.59 6.42
C ALA A 403 13.87 -14.55 7.13
N LEU A 404 13.64 -15.75 6.59
CA LEU A 404 12.85 -16.80 7.25
C LEU A 404 13.54 -17.31 8.53
N MET A 405 14.87 -17.37 8.57
CA MET A 405 15.62 -17.71 9.79
C MET A 405 15.44 -16.64 10.87
N GLN A 406 15.39 -15.35 10.47
CA GLN A 406 15.10 -14.25 11.39
C GLN A 406 13.64 -14.29 11.87
N TRP A 407 12.69 -14.56 10.97
CA TRP A 407 11.27 -14.74 11.30
C TRP A 407 11.04 -15.83 12.33
N ARG A 408 11.75 -16.96 12.20
CA ARG A 408 11.71 -18.06 13.18
C ARG A 408 12.05 -17.59 14.61
N GLN A 409 12.92 -16.60 14.78
CA GLN A 409 13.31 -16.08 16.11
C GLN A 409 12.17 -15.33 16.82
N LEU A 410 11.11 -14.92 16.10
CA LEU A 410 9.92 -14.33 16.71
C LEU A 410 9.12 -15.32 17.56
N GLY A 411 9.39 -16.63 17.46
CA GLY A 411 8.91 -17.66 18.37
C GLY A 411 7.43 -18.04 18.24
N ARG A 412 6.57 -17.18 17.65
CA ARG A 412 5.12 -17.37 17.56
C ARG A 412 4.67 -18.58 16.76
N LEU A 413 5.36 -18.89 15.66
CA LEU A 413 5.05 -20.00 14.76
C LEU A 413 6.26 -20.90 14.54
N ARG A 414 7.05 -21.14 15.60
CA ARG A 414 8.37 -21.77 15.48
C ARG A 414 8.36 -23.13 14.78
N ALA A 415 7.41 -24.01 15.10
CA ALA A 415 7.30 -25.32 14.45
C ALA A 415 6.98 -25.21 12.95
N LEU A 416 6.08 -24.30 12.57
CA LEU A 416 5.79 -24.01 11.16
C LEU A 416 7.02 -23.40 10.48
N ALA A 417 7.71 -22.48 11.14
CA ALA A 417 8.92 -21.85 10.62
C ALA A 417 10.06 -22.87 10.40
N ASP A 418 10.24 -23.83 11.30
CA ASP A 418 11.18 -24.94 11.12
C ASP A 418 10.83 -25.77 9.87
N THR A 419 9.55 -26.11 9.69
CA THR A 419 9.06 -26.84 8.49
C THR A 419 9.27 -26.03 7.21
N VAL A 420 8.88 -24.75 7.20
CA VAL A 420 9.04 -23.85 6.06
C VAL A 420 10.52 -23.70 5.70
N LEU A 421 11.40 -23.51 6.68
CA LEU A 421 12.85 -23.43 6.44
C LEU A 421 13.40 -24.71 5.81
N CYS A 422 13.06 -25.88 6.35
CA CYS A 422 13.48 -27.17 5.77
C CYS A 422 12.98 -27.32 4.33
N ALA A 423 11.72 -26.99 4.07
CA ALA A 423 11.13 -27.04 2.73
C ALA A 423 11.81 -26.05 1.78
N SER A 424 12.08 -24.81 2.23
CA SER A 424 12.79 -23.79 1.46
C SER A 424 14.22 -24.22 1.14
N ILE A 425 14.98 -24.79 2.09
CA ILE A 425 16.34 -25.30 1.84
C ILE A 425 16.32 -26.38 0.77
N PHE A 426 15.40 -27.35 0.89
CA PHE A 426 15.24 -28.41 -0.10
C PHE A 426 14.89 -27.83 -1.48
N LEU A 427 13.90 -26.93 -1.54
CA LEU A 427 13.46 -26.29 -2.77
C LEU A 427 14.59 -25.51 -3.45
N ILE A 428 15.30 -24.66 -2.69
CA ILE A 428 16.40 -23.84 -3.20
C ILE A 428 17.51 -24.73 -3.75
N ALA A 429 17.89 -25.81 -3.05
CA ALA A 429 18.92 -26.73 -3.54
C ALA A 429 18.53 -27.36 -4.90
N ASN A 430 17.26 -27.74 -5.07
CA ASN A 430 16.76 -28.27 -6.34
C ASN A 430 16.77 -27.19 -7.44
N LEU A 431 16.27 -25.99 -7.15
CA LEU A 431 16.18 -24.90 -8.13
C LEU A 431 17.55 -24.41 -8.59
N VAL A 432 18.52 -24.29 -7.67
CA VAL A 432 19.92 -23.93 -8.01
C VAL A 432 20.51 -24.97 -8.97
N LEU A 433 20.32 -26.26 -8.69
CA LEU A 433 20.79 -27.33 -9.59
C LEU A 433 20.12 -27.25 -10.96
N LEU A 434 18.79 -27.13 -11.00
CA LEU A 434 18.04 -27.03 -12.24
C LEU A 434 18.49 -25.83 -13.07
N ARG A 435 18.74 -24.68 -12.42
CA ARG A 435 19.20 -23.45 -13.05
C ARG A 435 20.62 -23.59 -13.60
N ALA A 436 21.49 -24.26 -12.86
CA ALA A 436 22.83 -24.63 -13.34
C ALA A 436 22.73 -25.50 -14.61
N LEU A 437 21.91 -26.54 -14.61
CA LEU A 437 21.71 -27.41 -15.77
C LEU A 437 21.06 -26.67 -16.95
N HIS A 438 20.17 -25.72 -16.68
CA HIS A 438 19.56 -24.89 -17.71
C HIS A 438 20.60 -24.04 -18.44
N PHE A 439 21.39 -23.25 -17.69
CA PHE A 439 22.34 -22.32 -18.29
C PHE A 439 23.63 -22.97 -18.78
N MET A 440 24.10 -24.04 -18.12
CA MET A 440 25.37 -24.67 -18.45
C MET A 440 25.22 -25.87 -19.40
N ALA A 441 24.10 -26.58 -19.36
CA ALA A 441 23.85 -27.77 -20.18
C ALA A 441 22.69 -27.60 -21.18
N GLY A 442 22.07 -26.42 -21.25
CA GLY A 442 21.04 -26.09 -22.24
C GLY A 442 19.71 -26.82 -22.05
N VAL A 443 19.44 -27.39 -20.88
CA VAL A 443 18.17 -28.07 -20.60
C VAL A 443 17.06 -27.03 -20.47
N GLY A 444 15.95 -27.12 -21.21
CA GLY A 444 14.92 -26.09 -21.12
C GLY A 444 14.17 -26.08 -19.77
N TRP A 445 13.55 -24.94 -19.49
CA TRP A 445 12.93 -24.63 -18.19
C TRP A 445 11.47 -25.05 -18.13
N SER A 446 11.20 -26.37 -18.10
CA SER A 446 9.86 -26.89 -17.84
C SER A 446 9.89 -28.23 -17.14
N VAL A 447 8.86 -28.51 -16.34
CA VAL A 447 8.72 -29.78 -15.60
C VAL A 447 8.74 -30.98 -16.53
N GLU A 448 8.09 -30.87 -17.69
CA GLU A 448 8.08 -31.89 -18.73
C GLU A 448 9.52 -32.21 -19.22
N GLN A 449 10.29 -31.18 -19.57
CA GLN A 449 11.66 -31.37 -20.06
C GLN A 449 12.59 -31.92 -18.99
N TRP A 450 12.43 -31.51 -17.73
CA TRP A 450 13.18 -32.08 -16.60
C TRP A 450 12.87 -33.56 -16.39
N SER A 451 11.61 -33.96 -16.58
CA SER A 451 11.18 -35.35 -16.43
C SER A 451 11.77 -36.27 -17.50
N HIS A 452 11.93 -35.76 -18.73
CA HIS A 452 12.50 -36.50 -19.86
C HIS A 452 14.03 -36.45 -19.96
N SER A 453 14.69 -35.54 -19.24
CA SER A 453 16.15 -35.40 -19.27
C SER A 453 16.85 -36.36 -18.30
N LEU A 454 17.59 -37.32 -18.84
CA LEU A 454 18.41 -38.26 -18.06
C LEU A 454 19.43 -37.53 -17.19
N LEU A 455 20.07 -36.47 -17.71
CA LEU A 455 21.03 -35.66 -16.99
C LEU A 455 20.39 -34.99 -15.75
N VAL A 456 19.18 -34.43 -15.89
CA VAL A 456 18.46 -33.84 -14.77
C VAL A 456 18.09 -34.90 -13.74
N GLN A 457 17.57 -36.05 -14.18
CA GLN A 457 17.18 -37.13 -13.27
C GLN A 457 18.37 -37.67 -12.47
N ALA A 458 19.50 -37.93 -13.12
CA ALA A 458 20.74 -38.35 -12.48
C ALA A 458 21.26 -37.30 -11.49
N SER A 459 21.32 -36.04 -11.90
CA SER A 459 21.81 -34.94 -11.05
C SER A 459 20.94 -34.74 -9.81
N LEU A 460 19.61 -34.80 -9.96
CA LEU A 460 18.66 -34.71 -8.84
C LEU A 460 18.84 -35.89 -7.87
N SER A 461 19.05 -37.10 -8.38
CA SER A 461 19.27 -38.28 -7.53
C SER A 461 20.55 -38.15 -6.70
N ILE A 462 21.65 -37.72 -7.33
CA ILE A 462 22.92 -37.44 -6.62
C ILE A 462 22.72 -36.34 -5.57
N LEU A 463 22.06 -35.23 -5.94
CA LEU A 463 21.76 -34.13 -5.01
C LEU A 463 20.96 -34.60 -3.80
N TRP A 464 19.90 -35.39 -4.02
CA TRP A 464 19.03 -35.87 -2.94
C TRP A 464 19.76 -36.85 -2.02
N THR A 465 20.63 -37.70 -2.55
CA THR A 465 21.48 -38.58 -1.72
C THR A 465 22.50 -37.78 -0.91
N LEU A 466 23.12 -36.75 -1.50
CA LEU A 466 24.00 -35.84 -0.77
C LEU A 466 23.26 -35.09 0.33
N LEU A 467 22.05 -34.60 0.06
CA LEU A 467 21.24 -33.89 1.04
C LEU A 467 20.78 -34.82 2.17
N ALA A 468 20.41 -36.08 1.85
CA ALA A 468 20.12 -37.11 2.83
C ALA A 468 21.33 -37.38 3.74
N MET A 469 22.53 -37.53 3.15
CA MET A 469 23.77 -37.70 3.89
C MET A 469 24.07 -36.52 4.83
N ILE A 470 24.02 -35.28 4.33
CA ILE A 470 24.27 -34.07 5.13
C ILE A 470 23.26 -33.98 6.28
N THR A 471 21.98 -34.26 5.98
CA THR A 471 20.89 -34.23 6.97
C THR A 471 21.11 -35.28 8.06
N MET A 472 21.40 -36.52 7.69
CA MET A 472 21.69 -37.60 8.65
C MET A 472 22.95 -37.33 9.48
N LEU A 473 24.01 -36.81 8.86
CA LEU A 473 25.26 -36.50 9.56
C LEU A 473 25.06 -35.37 10.57
N PHE A 474 24.35 -34.32 10.17
CA PHE A 474 24.00 -33.23 11.08
C PHE A 474 23.09 -33.72 12.22
N ALA A 475 22.08 -34.54 11.90
CA ALA A 475 21.19 -35.14 12.88
C ALA A 475 21.93 -36.05 13.87
N HIS A 476 22.88 -36.85 13.40
CA HIS A 476 23.75 -37.68 14.22
C HIS A 476 24.58 -36.82 15.19
N ARG A 477 25.28 -35.82 14.67
CA ARG A 477 26.12 -34.90 15.48
C ARG A 477 25.31 -34.11 16.52
N ARG A 478 24.03 -33.82 16.24
CA ARG A 478 23.14 -33.07 17.15
C ARG A 478 22.18 -33.95 17.96
N ALA A 479 22.27 -35.28 17.84
CA ALA A 479 21.36 -36.25 18.43
C ALA A 479 19.86 -35.99 18.13
N LEU A 480 19.54 -35.50 16.91
CA LEU A 480 18.19 -35.16 16.48
C LEU A 480 17.54 -36.33 15.72
N ARG A 481 16.92 -37.26 16.46
CA ARG A 481 16.28 -38.45 15.87
C ARG A 481 15.27 -38.16 14.76
N PRO A 482 14.32 -37.22 14.89
CA PRO A 482 13.35 -36.95 13.83
C PRO A 482 14.01 -36.50 12.52
N LEU A 483 15.08 -35.70 12.61
CA LEU A 483 15.83 -35.22 11.46
C LEU A 483 16.63 -36.34 10.77
N TRP A 484 17.16 -37.29 11.56
CA TRP A 484 17.82 -38.48 11.00
C TRP A 484 16.85 -39.32 10.17
N PHE A 485 15.64 -39.57 10.69
CA PHE A 485 14.60 -40.28 9.95
C PHE A 485 14.12 -39.52 8.72
N ALA A 486 14.05 -38.18 8.75
CA ALA A 486 13.75 -37.40 7.55
C ALA A 486 14.79 -37.62 6.44
N GLY A 487 16.09 -37.65 6.80
CA GLY A 487 17.16 -38.03 5.88
C GLY A 487 17.01 -39.47 5.36
N ALA A 488 16.61 -40.41 6.21
CA ALA A 488 16.37 -41.82 5.84
C ALA A 488 15.21 -41.96 4.85
N CYS A 489 14.12 -41.24 5.08
CA CYS A 489 12.99 -41.19 4.17
C CYS A 489 13.40 -40.60 2.81
N LEU A 490 14.15 -39.50 2.78
CA LEU A 490 14.66 -38.94 1.52
C LEU A 490 15.55 -39.94 0.78
N LEU A 491 16.42 -40.66 1.49
CA LEU A 491 17.26 -41.71 0.90
C LEU A 491 16.42 -42.85 0.32
N GLY A 492 15.40 -43.33 1.05
CA GLY A 492 14.47 -44.34 0.58
C GLY A 492 13.72 -43.89 -0.68
N ILE A 493 13.29 -42.63 -0.74
CA ILE A 493 12.67 -42.03 -1.93
C ILE A 493 13.63 -42.09 -3.13
N VAL A 494 14.91 -41.76 -2.95
CA VAL A 494 15.91 -41.86 -4.04
C VAL A 494 16.06 -43.30 -4.53
N VAL A 495 16.11 -44.29 -3.63
CA VAL A 495 16.22 -45.71 -4.01
C VAL A 495 15.00 -46.15 -4.82
N VAL A 496 13.79 -45.81 -4.36
CA VAL A 496 12.55 -46.12 -5.09
C VAL A 496 12.53 -45.42 -6.45
N LYS A 497 12.93 -44.14 -6.50
CA LYS A 497 13.04 -43.37 -7.75
C LYS A 497 13.99 -44.03 -8.74
N MET A 498 15.18 -44.43 -8.30
CA MET A 498 16.17 -45.13 -9.12
C MET A 498 15.59 -46.43 -9.68
N ILE A 499 14.83 -47.18 -8.87
CA ILE A 499 14.22 -48.42 -9.35
C ILE A 499 13.15 -48.14 -10.43
N ALA A 500 12.29 -47.15 -10.21
CA ALA A 500 11.17 -46.85 -11.10
C ALA A 500 11.61 -46.19 -12.44
N ILE A 501 12.54 -45.24 -12.37
CA ILE A 501 12.94 -44.40 -13.52
C ILE A 501 14.19 -44.96 -14.21
N ASP A 502 15.13 -45.52 -13.43
CA ASP A 502 16.44 -45.92 -13.94
C ASP A 502 16.52 -47.39 -14.39
N LEU A 503 15.51 -48.24 -14.12
CA LEU A 503 15.39 -49.57 -14.77
C LEU A 503 14.64 -49.56 -16.11
N SER A 504 13.87 -48.52 -16.44
CA SER A 504 12.89 -48.56 -17.55
C SER A 504 13.34 -47.93 -18.89
N GLY A 505 14.56 -47.38 -19.01
CA GLY A 505 15.01 -46.59 -20.18
C GLY A 505 16.35 -47.02 -20.79
N ARG A 506 16.58 -46.67 -22.07
CA ARG A 506 17.67 -47.17 -22.95
C ARG A 506 19.00 -46.36 -22.95
N GLY A 507 19.20 -45.42 -22.03
CA GLY A 507 20.42 -44.58 -21.96
C GLY A 507 21.38 -45.04 -20.85
N THR A 508 22.60 -45.44 -21.21
CA THR A 508 23.46 -46.26 -20.33
C THR A 508 24.42 -45.47 -19.44
N VAL A 509 25.04 -44.39 -19.92
CA VAL A 509 26.19 -43.77 -19.23
C VAL A 509 25.77 -42.95 -18.01
N GLU A 510 24.82 -42.03 -18.15
CA GLU A 510 24.32 -41.19 -17.05
C GLU A 510 23.72 -42.04 -15.92
N ARG A 511 23.08 -43.16 -16.28
CA ARG A 511 22.54 -44.13 -15.31
C ARG A 511 23.66 -44.84 -14.55
N ILE A 512 24.68 -45.37 -15.24
CA ILE A 512 25.83 -46.02 -14.60
C ILE A 512 26.49 -45.04 -13.62
N VAL A 513 26.77 -43.81 -14.06
CA VAL A 513 27.39 -42.79 -13.20
C VAL A 513 26.52 -42.48 -11.99
N SER A 514 25.21 -42.32 -12.18
CA SER A 514 24.27 -42.09 -11.07
C SER A 514 24.22 -43.27 -10.10
N PHE A 515 24.11 -44.51 -10.58
CA PHE A 515 24.07 -45.70 -9.72
C PHE A 515 25.36 -45.87 -8.91
N VAL A 516 26.53 -45.65 -9.53
CA VAL A 516 27.82 -45.72 -8.86
C VAL A 516 27.93 -44.60 -7.82
N ALA A 517 27.61 -43.35 -8.18
CA ALA A 517 27.68 -42.22 -7.27
C ALA A 517 26.74 -42.39 -6.07
N VAL A 518 25.47 -42.74 -6.31
CA VAL A 518 24.47 -42.97 -5.25
C VAL A 518 24.86 -44.18 -4.40
N GLY A 519 25.33 -45.28 -5.01
CA GLY A 519 25.78 -46.47 -4.29
C GLY A 519 26.95 -46.20 -3.35
N LEU A 520 27.96 -45.46 -3.81
CA LEU A 520 29.09 -45.02 -2.98
C LEU A 520 28.64 -44.13 -1.82
N LEU A 521 27.71 -43.20 -2.08
CA LEU A 521 27.15 -42.35 -1.03
C LEU A 521 26.35 -43.15 0.01
N ILE A 522 25.54 -44.13 -0.40
CA ILE A 522 24.81 -45.01 0.53
C ILE A 522 25.78 -45.79 1.43
N MET A 523 26.86 -46.33 0.85
CA MET A 523 27.91 -47.02 1.62
C MET A 523 28.54 -46.07 2.65
N LEU A 524 28.84 -44.83 2.25
CA LEU A 524 29.43 -43.82 3.12
C LEU A 524 28.46 -43.40 4.25
N ILE A 525 27.17 -43.22 3.95
CA ILE A 525 26.11 -42.94 4.92
C ILE A 525 26.04 -44.06 5.97
N GLY A 526 25.99 -45.32 5.52
CA GLY A 526 25.91 -46.48 6.41
C GLY A 526 27.08 -46.57 7.39
N TYR A 527 28.26 -46.11 6.98
CA TYR A 527 29.45 -46.04 7.82
C TYR A 527 29.46 -44.82 8.76
N LEU A 528 29.11 -43.62 8.27
CA LEU A 528 29.30 -42.36 9.00
C LEU A 528 28.13 -41.97 9.92
N THR A 529 26.92 -42.47 9.69
CA THR A 529 25.71 -41.93 10.34
C THR A 529 24.87 -43.00 11.04
N PRO A 530 25.36 -43.62 12.13
CA PRO A 530 24.55 -44.53 12.92
C PRO A 530 23.34 -43.81 13.52
N VAL A 531 22.28 -44.56 13.87
CA VAL A 531 21.06 -43.98 14.45
C VAL A 531 21.38 -43.38 15.83
N PRO A 532 20.99 -42.13 16.13
CA PRO A 532 21.20 -41.55 17.45
C PRO A 532 20.53 -42.40 18.55
N PRO A 533 21.19 -42.62 19.70
CA PRO A 533 20.60 -43.40 20.80
C PRO A 533 19.32 -42.74 21.33
N VAL A 534 18.39 -43.54 21.85
CA VAL A 534 17.25 -43.00 22.63
C VAL A 534 17.87 -42.36 23.89
N ARG A 535 17.44 -41.17 24.31
CA ARG A 535 17.73 -40.71 25.69
C ARG A 535 16.99 -41.62 26.67
N ALA A 536 17.59 -42.75 26.99
CA ALA A 536 17.22 -43.60 28.10
C ALA A 536 18.10 -43.20 29.30
N GLY A 537 17.62 -42.23 30.07
CA GLY A 537 18.08 -41.94 31.42
C GLY A 537 16.88 -41.31 32.12
N ILE A 538 16.23 -41.97 33.08
CA ILE A 538 16.59 -41.88 34.51
C ILE A 538 16.14 -43.12 35.32
N LEU A 539 15.55 -44.17 34.72
CA LEU A 539 14.94 -45.27 35.51
C LEU A 539 15.84 -46.48 35.81
N SER A 540 17.07 -46.57 35.27
CA SER A 540 17.98 -47.69 35.61
C SER A 540 18.91 -47.41 36.78
N GLY A 541 19.03 -46.16 37.25
CA GLY A 541 19.87 -45.81 38.40
C GLY A 541 19.21 -46.02 39.78
N ALA A 542 17.90 -46.28 39.83
CA ALA A 542 17.17 -46.49 41.07
C ALA A 542 17.05 -47.97 41.49
N ARG A 543 17.32 -48.92 40.59
CA ARG A 543 17.30 -50.36 40.94
C ARG A 543 18.57 -50.85 41.60
N ASP A 544 19.68 -50.14 41.45
CA ASP A 544 20.96 -50.53 42.04
C ASP A 544 21.14 -50.00 43.48
N THR A 545 20.23 -49.16 43.98
CA THR A 545 20.24 -48.67 45.37
C THR A 545 19.34 -49.45 46.33
N GLU A 546 18.38 -50.26 45.85
CA GLU A 546 17.53 -51.10 46.72
C GLU A 546 18.11 -52.50 46.99
N SER A 547 19.24 -52.86 46.38
CA SER A 547 19.92 -54.16 46.61
C SER A 547 20.97 -54.13 47.74
N LYS A 548 21.08 -53.02 48.50
CA LYS A 548 22.08 -52.85 49.58
C LYS A 548 21.49 -52.30 50.88
N SER A 549 20.27 -52.70 51.24
CA SER A 549 19.76 -52.55 52.61
C SER A 549 19.46 -53.91 53.22
#